data_AF-A0A1F2XPH4-F1
#
_entry.id   AF-A0A1F2XPH4-F1
#
_cell.length_a   1.000
_cell.length_b   1.000
_cell.length_c   1.000
_cell.angle_alpha   90.00
_cell.angle_beta   90.00
_cell.angle_gamma   90.00
#
_symmetry.space_group_name_H-M   'P 1'
#
loop_
_entity.id
_entity.type
_entity.pdbx_description
1 polymer ?
#
loop_
_entity_poly.entity_id
_entity_poly.type
_entity_poly.pdbx_seq_one_letter_code
_entity_poly.pdbx_strand_id
1 'polypeptide(L)' 'MLELCGLKGHRIGGAVISTKHANFIENADGATSADCLALMVEARRRAREKFGVELEREVVLVGNLALPAGT' A
#
# COMPACT_ATOMS: atom_id res chain seq x y z
N MET A 1 1.46 -3.25 -13.16
CA MET A 1 2.49 -3.86 -12.28
C MET A 1 1.91 -4.31 -10.94
N LEU A 2 1.39 -3.39 -10.11
CA LEU A 2 0.80 -3.74 -8.81
C LEU A 2 -0.35 -4.76 -8.89
N GLU A 3 -1.13 -4.73 -9.97
CA GLU A 3 -2.09 -5.77 -10.34
C GLU A 3 -1.50 -7.19 -10.27
N LEU A 4 -0.27 -7.35 -10.76
CA LEU A 4 0.44 -8.62 -10.81
C LEU A 4 1.08 -8.98 -9.46
N CYS A 5 1.12 -8.08 -8.47
CA CYS A 5 1.59 -8.37 -7.11
C CYS A 5 0.54 -9.15 -6.27
N GLY A 6 -0.64 -9.45 -6.83
CA GLY A 6 -1.69 -10.18 -6.11
C GLY A 6 -2.24 -9.41 -4.92
N LEU A 7 -2.30 -8.08 -5.04
CA LEU A 7 -2.66 -7.17 -3.94
C LEU A 7 -4.14 -6.74 -3.97
N LYS A 8 -4.86 -6.96 -5.07
CA LYS A 8 -6.30 -6.62 -5.14
C LYS A 8 -7.07 -7.32 -4.03
N GLY A 9 -7.85 -6.55 -3.26
CA GLY A 9 -8.60 -7.03 -2.11
C GLY A 9 -7.75 -7.33 -0.87
N HIS A 10 -6.43 -7.12 -0.91
CA HIS A 10 -5.58 -7.28 0.27
C HIS A 10 -5.94 -6.21 1.30
N ARG A 11 -6.17 -6.64 2.54
CA ARG A 11 -6.70 -5.82 3.62
C ARG A 11 -5.74 -5.83 4.81
N ILE A 12 -5.53 -4.66 5.40
CA ILE A 12 -4.87 -4.48 6.69
C ILE A 12 -5.73 -3.49 7.49
N GLY A 13 -6.19 -3.91 8.67
CA GLY A 13 -7.14 -3.12 9.47
C GLY A 13 -8.38 -2.72 8.66
N GLY A 14 -8.73 -1.43 8.72
CA GLY A 14 -9.86 -0.88 7.96
C GLY A 14 -9.58 -0.58 6.49
N ALA A 15 -8.32 -0.64 6.06
CA ALA A 15 -7.89 -0.30 4.70
C ALA A 15 -7.83 -1.52 3.77
N VAL A 16 -8.14 -1.34 2.49
CA VAL A 16 -8.05 -2.39 1.47
C VAL A 16 -7.47 -1.84 0.17
N ILE A 17 -6.68 -2.63 -0.54
CA ILE A 17 -6.31 -2.31 -1.93
C ILE A 17 -7.50 -2.62 -2.83
N SER A 18 -7.96 -1.63 -3.59
CA SER A 18 -9.17 -1.71 -4.41
C SER A 18 -9.17 -2.96 -5.30
N THR A 19 -10.29 -3.67 -5.34
CA THR A 19 -10.49 -4.80 -6.25
C THR A 19 -10.61 -4.35 -7.71
N LYS A 20 -10.88 -3.05 -7.95
CA LYS A 20 -11.00 -2.47 -9.29
C LYS A 20 -9.63 -2.11 -9.86
N HIS A 21 -8.80 -1.42 -9.09
CA HIS A 21 -7.48 -0.98 -9.53
C HIS A 21 -6.46 -0.99 -8.38
N ALA A 22 -5.38 -1.76 -8.54
CA ALA A 22 -4.41 -2.02 -7.46
C ALA A 22 -3.55 -0.82 -6.99
N ASN A 23 -3.76 0.37 -7.56
CA ASN A 23 -3.05 1.60 -7.16
C ASN A 23 -3.84 2.39 -6.10
N PHE A 24 -5.09 2.00 -5.83
CA PHE A 24 -5.96 2.68 -4.87
C PHE A 24 -6.02 1.89 -3.56
N ILE A 25 -5.81 2.60 -2.46
CA ILE A 25 -6.14 2.13 -1.12
C ILE A 25 -7.47 2.78 -0.73
N GLU A 26 -8.47 1.96 -0.43
CA GLU A 26 -9.81 2.38 -0.03
C GLU A 26 -9.95 2.25 1.48
N ASN A 27 -10.56 3.26 2.12
CA ASN A 27 -11.06 3.12 3.48
C ASN A 27 -12.37 2.31 3.41
N ALA A 28 -12.29 1.02 3.73
CA ALA A 28 -13.43 0.12 3.64
C ALA A 28 -14.16 -0.08 4.97
N ASP A 29 -13.47 0.13 6.10
CA ASP A 29 -14.05 -0.05 7.43
C ASP A 29 -13.26 0.71 8.50
N GLY A 30 -13.40 2.05 8.54
CA GLY A 30 -12.75 2.87 9.57
C GLY A 30 -11.22 2.87 9.53
N ALA A 31 -10.63 2.78 8.33
CA ALA A 31 -9.19 2.77 8.11
C ALA A 31 -8.47 3.93 8.80
N THR A 32 -7.41 3.59 9.53
CA THR A 32 -6.48 4.56 10.08
C THR A 32 -5.37 4.89 9.08
N SER A 33 -4.66 6.00 9.29
CA SER A 33 -3.46 6.30 8.48
C SER A 33 -2.40 5.20 8.58
N ALA A 34 -2.29 4.53 9.73
CA ALA A 34 -1.36 3.41 9.92
C ALA A 34 -1.73 2.20 9.04
N ASP A 35 -3.02 1.90 8.89
CA ASP A 35 -3.50 0.83 8.01
C ASP A 35 -3.12 1.09 6.54
N CYS A 36 -3.35 2.33 6.08
CA CYS A 36 -2.98 2.75 4.74
C CYS A 36 -1.46 2.66 4.51
N LEU A 37 -0.66 3.14 5.45
CA LEU A 37 0.80 3.06 5.36
C LEU A 37 1.30 1.61 5.35
N ALA A 38 0.69 0.72 6.13
CA ALA A 38 1.03 -0.70 6.14
C ALA A 38 0.76 -1.36 4.78
N LEU A 39 -0.36 -1.03 4.12
CA LEU A 39 -0.63 -1.49 2.75
C LEU A 39 0.37 -0.94 1.73
N MET A 40 0.81 0.31 1.89
CA MET A 40 1.86 0.89 1.03
C MET A 40 3.20 0.14 1.20
N VAL A 41 3.58 -0.18 2.44
CA VAL A 41 4.79 -0.96 2.74
C VAL A 41 4.70 -2.36 2.12
N GLU A 42 3.57 -3.04 2.27
CA GLU A 42 3.36 -4.36 1.69
C GLU A 42 3.39 -4.33 0.16
N ALA A 43 2.82 -3.29 -0.45
CA ALA A 43 2.86 -3.10 -1.89
C ALA A 43 4.30 -2.92 -2.41
N ARG A 44 5.11 -2.12 -1.72
CA ARG A 44 6.54 -1.93 -2.01
C ARG A 44 7.32 -3.25 -1.88
N ARG A 45 7.12 -3.97 -0.77
CA ARG A 45 7.77 -5.26 -0.53
C ARG A 45 7.50 -6.26 -1.66
N ARG A 46 6.23 -6.43 -2.05
CA ARG A 46 5.88 -7.37 -3.13
C ARG A 46 6.39 -6.94 -4.50
N ALA A 47 6.39 -5.65 -4.80
CA ALA A 47 6.94 -5.14 -6.05
C ALA A 47 8.45 -5.42 -6.14
N ARG A 48 9.17 -5.20 -5.04
CA ARG A 48 10.60 -5.52 -4.93
C ARG A 48 10.85 -7.02 -5.07
N GLU A 49 10.14 -7.85 -4.32
CA GLU A 49 10.31 -9.31 -4.35
C GLU A 49 10.00 -9.92 -5.71
N LYS A 50 8.91 -9.48 -6.36
CA LYS A 50 8.42 -10.09 -7.59
C LYS A 50 9.10 -9.54 -8.84
N PHE A 51 9.47 -8.27 -8.84
CA PHE A 51 9.95 -7.57 -10.04
C PHE A 51 11.30 -6.88 -9.86
N GLY A 52 11.87 -6.88 -8.66
CA GLY A 52 13.13 -6.17 -8.37
C GLY A 52 12.99 -4.64 -8.40
N VAL A 53 11.77 -4.11 -8.35
CA VAL A 53 11.50 -2.67 -8.47
C VAL A 53 11.14 -2.08 -7.13
N GLU A 54 11.78 -0.96 -6.81
CA GLU A 54 11.43 -0.14 -5.66
C GLU A 54 10.35 0.86 -6.07
N LEU A 55 9.19 0.82 -5.41
CA LEU A 55 8.10 1.75 -5.71
C LEU A 55 8.28 3.06 -4.95
N GLU A 56 8.30 4.16 -5.70
CA GLU A 56 8.21 5.50 -5.15
C GLU A 56 6.74 5.88 -4.94
N ARG A 57 6.47 6.60 -3.85
CA ARG A 57 5.12 7.11 -3.56
C ARG A 57 4.88 8.43 -4.28
N GLU A 58 3.70 8.57 -4.87
CA GLU A 58 3.20 9.87 -5.35
C GLU A 58 2.49 10.66 -4.23
N VAL A 59 1.91 9.94 -3.27
CA VAL A 59 1.14 10.56 -2.18
C VAL A 59 2.04 11.35 -1.23
N VAL A 60 1.58 12.53 -0.82
CA VAL A 60 2.21 13.37 0.21
C VAL A 60 1.57 13.06 1.56
N LEU A 61 2.40 12.73 2.55
CA LEU A 61 1.95 12.53 3.92
C LEU A 61 1.95 13.88 4.64
N VAL A 62 0.87 14.17 5.39
CA VAL A 62 0.73 15.41 6.17
C VAL A 62 0.57 15.05 7.65
N GLY A 63 1.26 15.80 8.52
CA GLY A 63 1.33 15.51 9.95
C GLY A 63 2.52 14.62 10.32
N ASN A 64 2.50 14.04 11.53
CA ASN A 64 3.58 13.18 12.02
C ASN A 64 3.47 11.74 11.49
N LEU A 65 3.56 11.58 10.18
CA LEU A 65 3.46 10.30 9.48
C LEU A 65 4.72 10.07 8.66
N ALA A 66 5.29 8.87 8.77
CA ALA A 66 6.42 8.45 7.95
C ALA A 66 6.19 7.01 7.49
N LEU A 67 6.55 6.72 6.24
CA LEU A 67 6.77 5.34 5.84
C LEU A 67 8.10 4.89 6.48
N PRO A 68 8.15 3.70 7.10
CA PRO A 68 9.42 3.15 7.52
C PRO A 68 10.38 3.04 6.33
N ALA A 69 11.65 3.39 6.54
CA ALA A 69 12.69 3.23 5.53
C ALA A 69 12.77 1.75 5.14
N GLY A 70 12.76 1.46 3.83
CA GLY A 70 12.71 0.10 3.31
C GLY A 70 13.90 -0.74 3.80
N THR A 71 13.62 -1.97 4.22
CA THR A 71 14.61 -3.05 4.40
C THR A 71 14.71 -3.84 3.10
#